data_AF-A0A972GX53-F1
#
_entry.id   AF-A0A972GX53-F1
#
_cell.length_a   1.000
_cell.length_b   1.000
_cell.length_c   1.000
_cell.angle_alpha   90.00
_cell.angle_beta   90.00
_cell.angle_gamma   90.00
#
_symmetry.space_group_name_H-M   'P 1'
#
loop_
_entity.id
_entity.type
_entity.pdbx_description
1 polymer ?
#
loop_
_entity_poly.entity_id
_entity_poly.type
_entity_poly.pdbx_seq_one_letter_code
_entity_poly.pdbx_strand_id
1 'polypeptide(L)'
;MSSQVEGVLVVGCGPILLSLVKAWYESGLSKLTVYVTNTQLTDMEELKKLLEHALPSDPGASLDIHAATGDEEVNWETEIRPFPFILYTSQPGDLEELRELQAACTAEMKPMLPVMGLRGMGMVGPLHRPDGDGWWESAWRRIHSSVFPADGEPQRFSATAAAVLSNLLVHEWGKAVTEEEETHCIDQCYILDPITLEGSWHSILPHPFITGHEQVRMVTDMELRLGIEQEPADSEETEEWFTWFNKLTSMVSGIFHVWEEGSLNQLPLAQCLVQPADPLSEGPAQLLPTIICSGLTHVEARRESGLAGIESYTARMTPLLVSELPSDQPEDIHIGAGGTFAEALGRGLRACLDQELGMRPLHNELVLTRMECTQIEDVRCQYYLQAISILEGEPVIAVGESLLGFPVVWVCSGGAWYGSVGLDLTLALRGSLQKALMKTECAPVSSVIWNDHKKLQSVIIPSNYPTWNAPWMLSAVQTLKQHHKRLEVVDMRCESFLREGPFEVLGIRLREEESL
;
A
#
# COMPACT_ATOMS: atom_id res chain seq x y z
N MET A 1 12.65 42.47 -13.98
CA MET A 1 11.37 43.16 -13.66
C MET A 1 10.29 42.12 -13.77
N SER A 2 9.99 41.44 -12.66
CA SER A 2 9.04 40.34 -12.63
C SER A 2 8.11 40.56 -11.44
N SER A 3 6.83 40.30 -11.67
CA SER A 3 5.66 40.69 -10.89
C SER A 3 5.77 40.36 -9.41
N GLN A 4 5.78 41.38 -8.56
CA GLN A 4 5.33 41.24 -7.17
C GLN A 4 3.86 40.85 -7.21
N VAL A 5 3.56 39.56 -7.00
CA VAL A 5 2.19 39.11 -6.75
C VAL A 5 1.80 39.68 -5.39
N GLU A 6 0.95 40.72 -5.41
CA GLU A 6 0.45 41.32 -4.18
C GLU A 6 -0.43 40.31 -3.42
N GLY A 7 -0.18 40.18 -2.11
CA GLY A 7 -1.14 39.58 -1.16
C GLY A 7 -0.91 38.10 -0.83
N VAL A 8 0.23 37.72 -0.24
CA VAL A 8 0.34 36.42 0.43
C VAL A 8 -0.05 36.55 1.89
N LEU A 9 -0.92 35.64 2.35
CA LEU A 9 -1.25 35.48 3.75
C LEU A 9 -0.46 34.30 4.33
N VAL A 10 0.27 34.56 5.40
CA VAL A 10 0.87 33.52 6.22
C VAL A 10 0.01 33.31 7.46
N VAL A 11 -0.52 32.11 7.64
CA VAL A 11 -1.27 31.71 8.83
C VAL A 11 -0.39 30.82 9.69
N GLY A 12 -0.31 31.06 11.00
CA GLY A 12 0.35 30.11 11.87
C GLY A 12 0.93 30.64 13.17
N CYS A 13 1.84 29.85 13.75
CA CYS A 13 2.52 30.21 14.99
C CYS A 13 3.92 29.57 15.16
N GLY A 14 4.69 30.16 16.08
CA GLY A 14 5.95 29.60 16.56
C GLY A 14 7.21 29.98 15.78
N PRO A 15 8.37 29.38 16.12
CA PRO A 15 9.65 29.64 15.47
C PRO A 15 9.68 29.48 13.94
N ILE A 16 8.90 28.55 13.37
CA ILE A 16 8.79 28.39 11.91
C ILE A 16 8.21 29.65 11.27
N LEU A 17 7.21 30.27 11.89
CA LEU A 17 6.64 31.53 11.42
C LEU A 17 7.68 32.67 11.43
N LEU A 18 8.42 32.81 12.53
CA LEU A 18 9.48 33.82 12.63
C LEU A 18 10.56 33.63 11.57
N SER A 19 11.03 32.38 11.39
CA SER A 19 11.98 32.03 10.34
C SER A 19 11.43 32.28 8.93
N LEU A 20 10.12 32.11 8.72
CA LEU A 20 9.48 32.36 7.43
C LEU A 20 9.45 33.85 7.09
N VAL A 21 9.05 34.71 8.02
CA VAL A 21 9.07 36.16 7.81
C VAL A 21 10.48 36.65 7.52
N LYS A 22 11.48 36.10 8.21
CA LYS A 22 12.88 36.39 7.92
C LYS A 22 13.29 35.95 6.51
N ALA A 23 13.02 34.69 6.14
CA ALA A 23 13.35 34.14 4.82
C ALA A 23 12.66 34.91 3.68
N TRP A 24 11.44 35.40 3.91
CA TRP A 24 10.68 36.21 2.97
C TRP A 24 11.44 37.49 2.57
N TYR A 25 11.86 38.28 3.56
CA TYR A 25 12.60 39.52 3.31
C TYR A 25 14.02 39.25 2.79
N GLU A 26 14.71 38.21 3.29
CA GLU A 26 16.02 37.83 2.78
C GLU A 26 15.98 37.38 1.31
N SER A 27 14.84 36.88 0.85
CA SER A 27 14.58 36.54 -0.56
C SER A 27 14.20 37.76 -1.43
N GLY A 28 14.17 38.97 -0.85
CA GLY A 28 13.87 40.21 -1.56
C GLY A 28 12.37 40.46 -1.80
N LEU A 29 11.49 39.77 -1.06
CA LEU A 29 10.04 39.97 -1.13
C LEU A 29 9.63 41.05 -0.11
N SER A 30 8.76 41.98 -0.53
CA SER A 30 8.54 43.22 0.24
C SER A 30 7.23 43.24 1.03
N LYS A 31 6.15 42.63 0.53
CA LYS A 31 4.83 42.70 1.18
C LYS A 31 4.44 41.35 1.75
N LEU A 32 4.04 41.31 3.01
CA LEU A 32 3.56 40.10 3.68
C LEU A 32 2.46 40.44 4.68
N THR A 33 1.40 39.64 4.70
CA THR A 33 0.41 39.67 5.77
C THR A 33 0.53 38.39 6.59
N VAL A 34 0.51 38.53 7.91
CA VAL A 34 0.65 37.42 8.86
C VAL A 34 -0.56 37.38 9.77
N TYR A 35 -1.22 36.23 9.85
CA TYR A 35 -2.23 35.92 10.84
C TYR A 35 -1.63 34.98 11.89
N VAL A 36 -1.43 35.49 13.11
CA VAL A 36 -0.86 34.72 14.22
C VAL A 36 -1.98 33.99 14.95
N THR A 37 -1.99 32.66 14.85
CA THR A 37 -3.05 31.82 15.45
C THR A 37 -2.83 31.59 16.94
N ASN A 38 -1.57 31.58 17.39
CA ASN A 38 -1.23 31.47 18.80
C ASN A 38 -0.13 32.47 19.20
N THR A 39 -0.54 33.51 19.93
CA THR A 39 0.35 34.57 20.44
C THR A 39 1.22 34.13 21.61
N GLN A 40 0.88 33.04 22.31
CA GLN A 40 1.71 32.50 23.40
C GLN A 40 2.93 31.74 22.87
N LEU A 41 2.79 31.12 21.70
CA LEU A 41 3.86 30.37 21.04
C LEU A 41 4.76 31.25 20.15
N THR A 42 4.33 32.49 19.87
CA THR A 42 4.99 33.37 18.90
C THR A 42 5.53 34.63 19.58
N ASP A 43 6.82 34.91 19.38
CA ASP A 43 7.43 36.15 19.87
C ASP A 43 7.02 37.34 18.98
N MET A 44 5.98 38.05 19.41
CA MET A 44 5.43 39.21 18.69
C MET A 44 6.39 40.40 18.65
N GLU A 45 7.31 40.53 19.60
CA GLU A 45 8.32 41.59 19.58
C GLU A 45 9.38 41.28 18.52
N GLU A 46 9.83 40.02 18.45
CA GLU A 46 10.76 39.59 17.43
C GLU A 46 10.19 39.71 16.01
N LEU A 47 8.91 39.38 15.82
CA LEU A 47 8.21 39.56 14.55
C LEU A 47 8.25 41.03 14.06
N LYS A 48 8.05 41.99 14.97
CA LYS A 48 8.12 43.43 14.66
C LYS A 48 9.53 43.88 14.35
N LYS A 49 10.53 43.37 15.09
CA LYS A 49 11.95 43.68 14.81
C LYS A 49 12.36 43.22 13.42
N LEU A 50 11.85 42.08 12.92
CA LEU A 50 12.19 41.61 11.58
C LEU A 50 11.83 42.65 10.49
N LEU A 51 10.68 43.31 10.61
CA LEU A 51 10.32 44.42 9.72
C LEU A 51 11.29 45.61 9.85
N GLU A 52 11.63 46.00 11.08
CA GLU A 52 12.58 47.11 11.33
C GLU A 52 13.96 46.87 10.70
N HIS A 53 14.41 45.61 10.65
CA HIS A 53 15.67 45.23 10.01
C HIS A 53 15.59 45.20 8.47
N ALA A 54 14.41 44.93 7.90
CA ALA A 54 14.21 44.87 6.44
C ALA A 54 14.06 46.27 5.81
N LEU A 55 13.41 47.21 6.49
CA LEU A 55 13.12 48.57 6.00
C LEU A 55 14.33 49.36 5.46
N PRO A 56 15.54 49.29 6.06
CA PRO A 56 16.72 49.98 5.53
C PRO A 56 17.18 49.46 4.16
N SER A 57 16.95 48.17 3.89
CA SER A 57 17.33 47.50 2.65
C SER A 57 16.24 47.58 1.58
N ASP A 58 14.97 47.60 2.00
CA ASP A 58 13.81 47.76 1.11
C ASP A 58 12.78 48.73 1.73
N PRO A 59 12.72 50.00 1.26
CA PRO A 59 11.73 50.97 1.71
C PRO A 59 10.27 50.60 1.40
N GLY A 60 10.05 49.63 0.49
CA GLY A 60 8.74 49.10 0.15
C GLY A 60 8.30 47.93 1.03
N ALA A 61 9.11 47.54 2.03
CA ALA A 61 8.79 46.45 2.93
C ALA A 61 7.60 46.79 3.84
N SER A 62 6.59 45.91 3.88
CA SER A 62 5.43 46.01 4.76
C SER A 62 5.10 44.67 5.40
N LEU A 63 4.75 44.71 6.69
CA LEU A 63 4.28 43.55 7.46
C LEU A 63 2.97 43.92 8.16
N ASP A 64 1.86 43.37 7.68
CA ASP A 64 0.56 43.52 8.33
C ASP A 64 0.34 42.33 9.25
N ILE A 65 0.18 42.57 10.56
CA ILE A 65 0.07 41.52 11.57
C ILE A 65 -1.35 41.51 12.13
N HIS A 66 -2.06 40.43 11.87
CA HIS A 66 -3.34 40.09 12.50
C HIS A 66 -3.07 39.01 13.56
N ALA A 67 -3.84 39.00 14.63
CA ALA A 67 -3.70 37.99 15.68
C ALA A 67 -5.08 37.58 16.19
N ALA A 68 -5.24 36.30 16.53
CA ALA A 68 -6.46 35.81 17.15
C ALA A 68 -6.72 36.53 18.49
N THR A 69 -7.91 37.10 18.66
CA THR A 69 -8.33 37.80 19.87
C THR A 69 -9.21 36.90 20.73
N GLY A 70 -8.61 36.12 21.64
CA GLY A 70 -9.36 35.29 22.62
C GLY A 70 -9.91 33.99 22.04
N ASP A 71 -11.02 33.48 22.61
CA ASP A 71 -11.69 32.22 22.25
C ASP A 71 -12.70 32.37 21.07
N GLU A 72 -12.58 33.41 20.23
CA GLU A 72 -13.47 33.58 19.07
C GLU A 72 -13.05 32.65 17.93
N GLU A 73 -13.99 31.84 17.42
CA GLU A 73 -13.79 31.04 16.21
C GLU A 73 -13.46 31.95 15.02
N VAL A 74 -12.34 31.66 14.36
CA VAL A 74 -11.86 32.43 13.21
C VAL A 74 -12.71 32.07 11.99
N ASN A 75 -13.32 33.06 11.35
CA ASN A 75 -13.96 32.86 10.06
C ASN A 75 -12.91 32.85 8.94
N TRP A 76 -12.35 31.67 8.67
CA TRP A 76 -11.28 31.51 7.69
C TRP A 76 -11.64 32.01 6.29
N GLU A 77 -12.86 31.77 5.80
CA GLU A 77 -13.31 32.24 4.49
C GLU A 77 -13.15 33.76 4.33
N THR A 78 -13.49 34.52 5.37
CA THR A 78 -13.38 35.99 5.34
C THR A 78 -11.93 36.46 5.38
N GLU A 79 -11.09 35.80 6.19
CA GLU A 79 -9.68 36.16 6.35
C GLU A 79 -8.85 35.82 5.09
N ILE A 80 -9.10 34.68 4.43
CA ILE A 80 -8.30 34.26 3.28
C ILE A 80 -8.73 34.88 1.95
N ARG A 81 -10.00 35.29 1.81
CA ARG A 81 -10.58 35.79 0.56
C ARG A 81 -9.75 36.89 -0.14
N PRO A 82 -9.17 37.88 0.57
CA PRO A 82 -8.38 38.95 -0.06
C PRO A 82 -7.09 38.47 -0.73
N PHE A 83 -6.59 37.29 -0.36
CA PHE A 83 -5.25 36.84 -0.70
C PHE A 83 -5.29 35.81 -1.83
N PRO A 84 -4.44 35.92 -2.87
CA PRO A 84 -4.31 34.89 -3.91
C PRO A 84 -3.64 33.60 -3.47
N PHE A 85 -2.81 33.60 -2.41
CA PHE A 85 -2.06 32.42 -1.98
C PHE A 85 -1.92 32.40 -0.47
N ILE A 86 -2.11 31.22 0.13
CA ILE A 86 -2.03 31.01 1.57
C ILE A 86 -0.81 30.15 1.91
N LEU A 87 -0.01 30.59 2.87
CA LEU A 87 1.06 29.80 3.46
C LEU A 87 0.65 29.43 4.88
N TYR A 88 0.79 28.16 5.24
CA TYR A 88 0.47 27.68 6.57
C TYR A 88 1.75 27.28 7.32
N THR A 89 1.89 27.70 8.57
CA THR A 89 3.04 27.38 9.42
C THR A 89 2.60 26.89 10.79
N SER A 90 3.02 25.71 11.22
CA SER A 90 2.71 25.24 12.57
C SER A 90 3.81 24.39 13.16
N GLN A 91 4.51 24.91 14.17
CA GLN A 91 5.48 24.08 14.89
C GLN A 91 4.84 22.93 15.70
N PRO A 92 3.75 23.11 16.46
CA PRO A 92 3.15 22.02 17.22
C PRO A 92 2.41 21.01 16.32
N GLY A 93 2.09 21.38 15.08
CA GLY A 93 1.42 20.53 14.13
C GLY A 93 -0.07 20.39 14.42
N ASP A 94 -0.77 21.51 14.51
CA ASP A 94 -2.23 21.52 14.74
C ASP A 94 -2.96 21.05 13.48
N LEU A 95 -3.37 19.78 13.50
CA LEU A 95 -4.03 19.14 12.37
C LEU A 95 -5.46 19.64 12.17
N GLU A 96 -6.13 20.11 13.23
CA GLU A 96 -7.51 20.57 13.13
C GLU A 96 -7.55 21.97 12.52
N GLU A 97 -6.66 22.86 12.97
CA GLU A 97 -6.46 24.17 12.35
C GLU A 97 -6.13 24.06 10.86
N LEU A 98 -5.24 23.13 10.49
CA LEU A 98 -4.88 22.88 9.10
C LEU A 98 -6.06 22.39 8.26
N ARG A 99 -6.89 21.48 8.80
CA ARG A 99 -8.10 20.98 8.13
C ARG A 99 -9.12 22.09 7.88
N GLU A 100 -9.41 22.89 8.89
CA GLU A 100 -10.35 24.01 8.79
C GLU A 100 -9.88 25.04 7.76
N LEU A 101 -8.59 25.39 7.79
CA LEU A 101 -8.00 26.32 6.83
C LEU A 101 -8.00 25.75 5.41
N GLN A 102 -7.68 24.47 5.22
CA GLN A 102 -7.70 23.82 3.92
C GLN A 102 -9.12 23.74 3.33
N ALA A 103 -10.12 23.45 4.16
CA ALA A 103 -11.52 23.45 3.75
C ALA A 103 -11.97 24.85 3.28
N ALA A 104 -11.59 25.90 4.01
CA ALA A 104 -11.85 27.28 3.59
C ALA A 104 -11.12 27.62 2.27
N CYS A 105 -9.86 27.19 2.12
CA CYS A 105 -9.10 27.37 0.88
C CYS A 105 -9.77 26.67 -0.30
N THR A 106 -10.30 25.47 -0.11
CA THR A 106 -11.08 24.76 -1.13
C THR A 106 -12.33 25.56 -1.51
N ALA A 107 -13.10 26.05 -0.53
CA ALA A 107 -14.32 26.80 -0.76
C ALA A 107 -14.09 28.14 -1.50
N GLU A 108 -13.00 28.84 -1.17
CA GLU A 108 -12.63 30.12 -1.78
C GLU A 108 -11.69 29.97 -2.99
N MET A 109 -11.45 28.74 -3.46
CA MET A 109 -10.57 28.40 -4.59
C MET A 109 -9.15 28.98 -4.46
N LYS A 110 -8.55 28.83 -3.28
CA LYS A 110 -7.22 29.35 -2.94
C LYS A 110 -6.18 28.22 -2.87
N PRO A 111 -5.01 28.37 -3.53
CA PRO A 111 -3.89 27.49 -3.28
C PRO A 111 -3.31 27.70 -1.87
N MET A 112 -2.90 26.61 -1.24
CA MET A 112 -2.28 26.65 0.09
C MET A 112 -1.05 25.73 0.15
N LEU A 113 0.05 26.24 0.69
CA LEU A 113 1.25 25.44 0.93
C LEU A 113 1.56 25.35 2.44
N PRO A 114 1.47 24.17 3.06
CA PRO A 114 1.75 24.00 4.47
C PRO A 114 3.23 23.69 4.74
N VAL A 115 3.72 24.19 5.88
CA VAL A 115 4.91 23.70 6.56
C VAL A 115 4.63 23.50 8.04
N MET A 116 4.99 22.35 8.58
CA MET A 116 4.70 22.06 9.97
C MET A 116 5.73 21.13 10.61
N GLY A 117 5.83 21.24 11.93
CA GLY A 117 6.37 20.17 12.76
C GLY A 117 5.29 19.14 13.02
N LEU A 118 5.57 17.87 12.75
CA LEU A 118 4.63 16.78 12.89
C LEU A 118 5.29 15.60 13.59
N ARG A 119 4.85 15.33 14.82
CA ARG A 119 5.41 14.28 15.69
C ARG A 119 6.94 14.29 15.75
N GLY A 120 7.55 15.48 15.79
CA GLY A 120 9.01 15.64 15.86
C GLY A 120 9.74 15.65 14.51
N MET A 121 9.03 15.49 13.38
CA MET A 121 9.60 15.62 12.04
C MET A 121 9.15 16.94 11.39
N GLY A 122 10.01 17.58 10.60
CA GLY A 122 9.65 18.74 9.80
C GLY A 122 9.04 18.31 8.48
N MET A 123 8.03 19.03 7.99
CA MET A 123 7.40 18.66 6.74
C MET A 123 6.91 19.87 5.96
N VAL A 124 7.11 19.85 4.64
CA VAL A 124 6.59 20.85 3.68
C VAL A 124 5.74 20.14 2.64
N GLY A 125 4.57 20.70 2.35
CA GLY A 125 3.63 20.16 1.37
C GLY A 125 2.68 19.09 1.94
N PRO A 126 1.83 18.51 1.07
CA PRO A 126 1.74 18.81 -0.35
C PRO A 126 1.07 20.17 -0.59
N LEU A 127 1.26 20.73 -1.79
CA LEU A 127 0.59 21.94 -2.25
C LEU A 127 -0.87 21.62 -2.50
N HIS A 128 -1.73 22.23 -1.69
CA HIS A 128 -3.16 22.20 -1.94
C HIS A 128 -3.51 23.07 -3.13
N ARG A 129 -4.13 22.45 -4.13
CA ARG A 129 -4.80 23.13 -5.25
C ARG A 129 -6.29 22.75 -5.21
N PRO A 130 -7.22 23.71 -5.37
CA PRO A 130 -8.65 23.43 -5.33
C PRO A 130 -9.13 22.41 -6.38
N ASP A 131 -8.41 22.27 -7.48
CA ASP A 131 -8.67 21.37 -8.61
C ASP A 131 -7.75 20.14 -8.65
N GLY A 132 -6.89 19.95 -7.64
CA GLY A 132 -5.88 18.90 -7.61
C GLY A 132 -6.03 17.90 -6.46
N ASP A 133 -5.18 16.88 -6.50
CA ASP A 133 -5.16 15.78 -5.52
C ASP A 133 -4.24 16.04 -4.31
N GLY A 134 -3.64 17.24 -4.22
CA GLY A 134 -2.69 17.66 -3.19
C GLY A 134 -3.32 17.92 -1.82
N TRP A 135 -3.98 16.92 -1.25
CA TRP A 135 -4.61 17.00 0.06
C TRP A 135 -3.63 16.60 1.16
N TRP A 136 -3.61 17.38 2.24
CA TRP A 136 -2.74 17.10 3.37
C TRP A 136 -3.09 15.75 4.00
N GLU A 137 -4.38 15.45 4.11
CA GLU A 137 -4.88 14.21 4.68
C GLU A 137 -4.46 12.99 3.87
N SER A 138 -4.31 13.13 2.55
CA SER A 138 -3.75 12.08 1.70
C SER A 138 -2.30 11.79 2.11
N ALA A 139 -1.47 12.83 2.23
CA ALA A 139 -0.10 12.68 2.71
C ALA A 139 -0.05 12.06 4.11
N TRP A 140 -0.87 12.54 5.04
CA TRP A 140 -0.94 12.01 6.40
C TRP A 140 -1.29 10.52 6.45
N ARG A 141 -2.20 10.07 5.58
CA ARG A 141 -2.59 8.65 5.49
C ARG A 141 -1.65 7.79 4.65
N ARG A 142 -0.68 8.39 3.93
CA ARG A 142 0.33 7.67 3.15
C ARG A 142 1.68 7.58 3.85
N ILE A 143 2.07 8.62 4.57
CA ILE A 143 3.37 8.64 5.25
C ILE A 143 3.35 7.59 6.35
N HIS A 144 4.31 6.67 6.29
CA HIS A 144 4.47 5.57 7.21
C HIS A 144 4.79 6.05 8.62
N SER A 145 4.18 5.39 9.60
CA SER A 145 4.42 5.62 11.02
C SER A 145 5.89 5.47 11.43
N SER A 146 6.69 4.66 10.71
CA SER A 146 8.12 4.46 10.94
C SER A 146 8.99 5.69 10.67
N VAL A 147 8.46 6.68 9.95
CA VAL A 147 9.12 7.97 9.71
C VAL A 147 9.15 8.82 10.98
N PHE A 148 8.18 8.62 11.89
CA PHE A 148 8.03 9.43 13.08
C PHE A 148 8.68 8.73 14.30
N PRO A 149 9.39 9.49 15.16
CA PRO A 149 9.89 8.98 16.43
C PRO A 149 8.79 8.31 17.28
N ALA A 150 9.11 7.16 17.87
CA ALA A 150 8.17 6.39 18.71
C ALA A 150 7.75 7.16 19.98
N ASP A 151 8.67 7.95 20.53
CA ASP A 151 8.42 8.84 21.66
C ASP A 151 7.96 10.18 21.09
N GLY A 152 6.64 10.33 20.90
CA GLY A 152 6.00 11.52 20.34
C GLY A 152 6.11 12.79 21.19
N GLU A 153 7.23 13.00 21.90
CA GLU A 153 7.48 14.28 22.52
C GLU A 153 7.62 15.35 21.44
N PRO A 154 6.93 16.50 21.58
CA PRO A 154 7.08 17.62 20.67
C PRO A 154 8.50 18.14 20.78
N GLN A 155 9.40 17.65 19.93
CA GLN A 155 10.74 18.19 19.83
C GLN A 155 10.65 19.64 19.40
N ARG A 156 11.31 20.52 20.17
CA ARG A 156 11.48 21.90 19.78
C ARG A 156 12.40 21.94 18.56
N PHE A 157 11.88 22.44 17.45
CA PHE A 157 12.69 22.72 16.28
C PHE A 157 13.83 23.66 16.67
N SER A 158 15.04 23.32 16.25
CA SER A 158 16.15 24.26 16.31
C SER A 158 15.86 25.44 15.37
N ALA A 159 16.43 26.61 15.67
CA ALA A 159 16.32 27.77 14.77
C ALA A 159 16.84 27.43 13.36
N THR A 160 17.83 26.55 13.26
CA THR A 160 18.38 26.05 11.99
C THR A 160 17.37 25.20 11.23
N ALA A 161 16.74 24.21 11.87
CA ALA A 161 15.72 23.39 11.22
C ALA A 161 14.52 24.23 10.76
N ALA A 162 14.06 25.15 11.60
CA ALA A 162 13.02 26.12 11.23
C ALA A 162 13.46 26.96 10.02
N ALA A 163 14.69 27.46 9.99
CA ALA A 163 15.20 28.22 8.85
C ALA A 163 15.26 27.39 7.56
N VAL A 164 15.67 26.13 7.62
CA VAL A 164 15.69 25.23 6.44
C VAL A 164 14.28 25.07 5.87
N LEU A 165 13.31 24.71 6.72
CA LEU A 165 11.91 24.54 6.33
C LEU A 165 11.30 25.82 5.75
N SER A 166 11.54 26.96 6.41
CA SER A 166 11.04 28.26 5.98
C SER A 166 11.62 28.69 4.63
N ASN A 167 12.93 28.54 4.43
CA ASN A 167 13.55 28.86 3.14
C ASN A 167 13.02 27.96 2.02
N LEU A 168 12.84 26.67 2.30
CA LEU A 168 12.25 25.74 1.34
C LEU A 168 10.81 26.14 0.98
N LEU A 169 10.01 26.53 1.97
CA LEU A 169 8.63 27.00 1.73
C LEU A 169 8.59 28.23 0.83
N VAL A 170 9.42 29.26 1.09
CA VAL A 170 9.48 30.48 0.25
C VAL A 170 9.90 30.14 -1.17
N HIS A 171 10.87 29.23 -1.33
CA HIS A 171 11.35 28.78 -2.63
C HIS A 171 10.27 28.06 -3.43
N GLU A 172 9.59 27.09 -2.83
CA GLU A 172 8.53 26.34 -3.50
C GLU A 172 7.27 27.17 -3.75
N TRP A 173 6.95 28.12 -2.86
CA TRP A 173 5.93 29.13 -3.11
C TRP A 173 6.28 29.97 -4.36
N GLY A 174 7.52 30.42 -4.47
CA GLY A 174 8.00 31.20 -5.61
C GLY A 174 7.77 30.46 -6.94
N LYS A 175 8.15 29.18 -7.00
CA LYS A 175 7.91 28.31 -8.16
C LYS A 175 6.43 28.12 -8.47
N ALA A 176 5.62 27.88 -7.44
CA ALA A 176 4.19 27.65 -7.60
C ALA A 176 3.48 28.89 -8.19
N VAL A 177 3.93 30.08 -7.82
CA VAL A 177 3.38 31.36 -8.34
C VAL A 177 3.89 31.67 -9.75
N THR A 178 5.09 31.26 -10.11
CA THR A 178 5.63 31.44 -11.47
C THR A 178 5.16 30.35 -12.46
N GLU A 179 4.35 29.40 -12.01
CA GLU A 179 3.89 28.22 -12.77
C GLU A 179 5.06 27.45 -13.42
N GLU A 180 6.18 27.35 -12.72
CA GLU A 180 7.31 26.55 -13.19
C GLU A 180 6.94 25.06 -13.24
N GLU A 181 7.23 24.41 -14.38
CA GLU A 181 6.89 23.01 -14.67
C GLU A 181 7.43 22.00 -13.64
N GLU A 182 8.41 22.39 -12.81
CA GLU A 182 9.08 21.55 -11.79
C GLU A 182 8.73 21.93 -10.33
N THR A 183 7.48 22.30 -10.07
CA THR A 183 7.03 22.50 -8.68
C THR A 183 6.90 21.14 -7.98
N HIS A 184 7.90 20.76 -7.17
CA HIS A 184 7.97 19.44 -6.54
C HIS A 184 6.83 19.20 -5.56
N CYS A 185 6.35 20.24 -4.87
CA CYS A 185 5.38 20.09 -3.81
C CYS A 185 3.95 19.74 -4.27
N ILE A 186 3.65 19.60 -5.57
CA ILE A 186 2.30 19.32 -6.07
C ILE A 186 1.75 17.99 -5.51
N ASP A 187 2.50 16.91 -5.71
CA ASP A 187 2.16 15.55 -5.32
C ASP A 187 3.22 14.93 -4.40
N GLN A 188 4.11 15.78 -3.83
CA GLN A 188 5.20 15.34 -2.97
C GLN A 188 5.22 16.10 -1.65
N CYS A 189 5.71 15.43 -0.62
CA CYS A 189 6.04 16.04 0.67
C CYS A 189 7.54 16.00 0.90
N TYR A 190 8.09 17.11 1.35
CA TYR A 190 9.44 17.12 1.89
C TYR A 190 9.39 16.72 3.36
N ILE A 191 10.22 15.76 3.78
CA ILE A 191 10.34 15.34 5.17
C ILE A 191 11.75 15.67 5.65
N LEU A 192 11.86 16.32 6.80
CA LEU A 192 13.11 16.76 7.43
C LEU A 192 13.23 16.16 8.83
N ASP A 193 14.36 15.51 9.11
CA ASP A 193 14.78 15.25 10.49
C ASP A 193 15.38 16.54 11.08
N PRO A 194 14.77 17.15 12.12
CA PRO A 194 15.24 18.43 12.66
C PRO A 194 16.55 18.33 13.46
N ILE A 195 17.03 17.11 13.77
CA ILE A 195 18.28 16.85 14.48
C ILE A 195 19.43 16.71 13.49
N THR A 196 19.28 15.82 12.49
CA THR A 196 20.33 15.55 11.49
C THR A 196 20.34 16.58 10.36
N LEU A 197 19.21 17.27 10.16
CA LEU A 197 18.93 18.16 9.02
C LEU A 197 18.93 17.42 7.67
N GLU A 198 18.82 16.09 7.69
CA GLU A 198 18.60 15.30 6.48
C GLU A 198 17.14 15.40 6.07
N GLY A 199 16.90 15.64 4.78
CA GLY A 199 15.54 15.64 4.27
C GLY A 199 15.46 15.46 2.76
N SER A 200 14.34 14.89 2.32
CA SER A 200 14.09 14.50 0.95
C SER A 200 12.62 14.65 0.57
N TRP A 201 12.38 14.78 -0.74
CA TRP A 201 11.03 14.77 -1.31
C TRP A 201 10.54 13.34 -1.49
N HIS A 202 9.26 13.12 -1.17
CA HIS A 202 8.60 11.83 -1.28
C HIS A 202 7.25 11.98 -1.98
N SER A 203 7.05 11.20 -3.04
CA SER A 203 5.78 11.14 -3.76
C SER A 203 4.66 10.63 -2.85
N ILE A 204 3.50 11.26 -2.96
CA ILE A 204 2.29 10.95 -2.22
C ILE A 204 1.22 10.53 -3.22
N LEU A 205 0.78 9.27 -3.12
CA LEU A 205 -0.36 8.81 -3.90
C LEU A 205 -1.67 9.34 -3.29
N PRO A 206 -2.63 9.78 -4.10
CA PRO A 206 -3.95 10.19 -3.62
C PRO A 206 -4.58 9.10 -2.74
N HIS A 207 -5.22 9.47 -1.63
CA HIS A 207 -5.78 8.51 -0.70
C HIS A 207 -7.30 8.33 -0.93
N PRO A 208 -7.84 7.09 -1.00
CA PRO A 208 -9.23 6.83 -1.36
C PRO A 208 -10.27 7.48 -0.44
N PHE A 209 -9.98 7.62 0.86
CA PHE A 209 -10.85 8.38 1.78
C PHE A 209 -11.01 9.87 1.45
N ILE A 210 -10.10 10.44 0.66
CA ILE A 210 -10.06 11.87 0.37
C ILE A 210 -10.51 12.12 -1.06
N THR A 211 -9.92 11.42 -2.03
CA THR A 211 -10.26 11.55 -3.45
C THR A 211 -11.48 10.72 -3.87
N GLY A 212 -12.01 9.91 -2.95
CA GLY A 212 -12.99 8.88 -3.24
C GLY A 212 -12.33 7.59 -3.72
N HIS A 213 -13.06 6.49 -3.54
CA HIS A 213 -12.76 5.20 -4.15
C HIS A 213 -13.77 4.89 -5.24
N GLU A 214 -13.34 4.08 -6.17
CA GLU A 214 -14.19 3.62 -7.25
C GLU A 214 -15.17 2.55 -6.78
N GLN A 215 -16.40 2.61 -7.30
CA GLN A 215 -17.41 1.62 -6.99
C GLN A 215 -16.98 0.25 -7.50
N VAL A 216 -17.06 -0.71 -6.59
CA VAL A 216 -16.74 -2.10 -6.83
C VAL A 216 -17.84 -2.76 -7.66
N ARG A 217 -17.46 -3.44 -8.74
CA ARG A 217 -18.41 -3.97 -9.74
C ARG A 217 -18.34 -5.48 -9.85
N MET A 218 -19.51 -6.10 -9.97
CA MET A 218 -19.61 -7.53 -10.24
C MET A 218 -19.22 -7.84 -11.68
N VAL A 219 -18.35 -8.83 -11.85
CA VAL A 219 -17.93 -9.33 -13.16
C VAL A 219 -18.96 -10.36 -13.62
N THR A 220 -19.82 -9.97 -14.55
CA THR A 220 -20.93 -10.81 -15.04
C THR A 220 -20.54 -11.75 -16.17
N ASP A 221 -19.43 -11.49 -16.85
CA ASP A 221 -18.99 -12.13 -18.09
C ASP A 221 -17.64 -12.87 -17.92
N MET A 222 -17.40 -13.40 -16.72
CA MET A 222 -16.16 -14.12 -16.35
C MET A 222 -15.75 -15.19 -17.38
N GLU A 223 -16.68 -16.08 -17.77
CA GLU A 223 -16.39 -17.16 -18.72
C GLU A 223 -16.04 -16.62 -20.12
N LEU A 224 -16.63 -15.49 -20.52
CA LEU A 224 -16.31 -14.81 -21.78
C LEU A 224 -14.90 -14.21 -21.71
N ARG A 225 -14.56 -13.51 -20.61
CA ARG A 225 -13.22 -12.94 -20.39
C ARG A 225 -12.14 -14.01 -20.44
N LEU A 226 -12.36 -15.14 -19.75
CA LEU A 226 -11.46 -16.31 -19.84
C LEU A 226 -11.39 -16.86 -21.27
N GLY A 227 -12.50 -16.91 -22.00
CA GLY A 227 -12.55 -17.46 -23.36
C GLY A 227 -11.82 -16.64 -24.44
N ILE A 228 -11.57 -15.35 -24.20
CA ILE A 228 -10.89 -14.44 -25.16
C ILE A 228 -9.47 -14.06 -24.72
N GLU A 229 -9.06 -14.45 -23.51
CA GLU A 229 -7.75 -14.17 -22.97
C GLU A 229 -6.66 -14.90 -23.76
N GLN A 230 -5.67 -14.15 -24.23
CA GLN A 230 -4.52 -14.70 -24.94
C GLN A 230 -3.41 -15.01 -23.94
N GLU A 231 -2.63 -16.04 -24.22
CA GLU A 231 -1.45 -16.32 -23.41
C GLU A 231 -0.44 -15.16 -23.56
N PRO A 232 0.15 -14.69 -22.45
CA PRO A 232 1.11 -13.60 -22.47
C PRO A 232 2.35 -13.94 -23.31
N ALA A 233 2.91 -12.95 -23.99
CA ALA A 233 4.16 -13.12 -24.75
C ALA A 233 5.36 -13.08 -23.79
N ASP A 234 6.09 -14.19 -23.71
CA ASP A 234 7.15 -14.52 -22.72
C ASP A 234 8.29 -13.51 -22.46
N SER A 235 8.38 -12.35 -23.15
CA SER A 235 9.59 -11.51 -23.11
C SER A 235 9.43 -10.02 -22.79
N GLU A 236 8.27 -9.39 -22.95
CA GLU A 236 8.12 -7.93 -22.71
C GLU A 236 7.53 -7.59 -21.34
N GLU A 237 6.78 -8.51 -20.73
CA GLU A 237 6.08 -8.27 -19.45
C GLU A 237 7.01 -8.20 -18.24
N THR A 238 8.24 -8.75 -18.33
CA THR A 238 9.10 -8.91 -17.14
C THR A 238 9.64 -7.59 -16.59
N GLU A 239 9.86 -6.57 -17.42
CA GLU A 239 10.38 -5.28 -16.98
C GLU A 239 9.27 -4.34 -16.47
N GLU A 240 8.06 -4.43 -17.02
CA GLU A 240 6.96 -3.53 -16.70
C GLU A 240 6.47 -3.72 -15.27
N TRP A 241 6.17 -4.96 -14.87
CA TRP A 241 5.69 -5.26 -13.51
C TRP A 241 6.74 -4.91 -12.45
N PHE A 242 8.03 -5.14 -12.74
CA PHE A 242 9.12 -4.84 -11.82
C PHE A 242 9.26 -3.33 -11.63
N THR A 243 9.21 -2.57 -12.71
CA THR A 243 9.22 -1.09 -12.65
C THR A 243 8.00 -0.57 -11.89
N TRP A 244 6.84 -1.19 -12.09
CA TRP A 244 5.61 -0.82 -11.38
C TRP A 244 5.74 -1.02 -9.86
N PHE A 245 6.18 -2.19 -9.40
CA PHE A 245 6.36 -2.42 -7.96
C PHE A 245 7.41 -1.50 -7.34
N ASN A 246 8.49 -1.16 -8.06
CA ASN A 246 9.45 -0.17 -7.57
C ASN A 246 8.81 1.21 -7.36
N LYS A 247 7.92 1.66 -8.25
CA LYS A 247 7.18 2.93 -8.07
C LYS A 247 6.28 2.91 -6.84
N LEU A 248 5.74 1.74 -6.49
CA LEU A 248 4.91 1.56 -5.30
C LEU A 248 5.72 1.41 -4.00
N THR A 249 7.04 1.25 -4.09
CA THR A 249 7.89 0.92 -2.94
C THR A 249 8.61 2.17 -2.42
N SER A 250 8.36 2.52 -1.16
CA SER A 250 9.04 3.60 -0.47
C SER A 250 8.90 3.41 1.03
N MET A 251 10.01 3.44 1.76
CA MET A 251 9.99 3.34 3.23
C MET A 251 9.23 4.51 3.88
N VAL A 252 9.02 5.61 3.16
CA VAL A 252 8.35 6.81 3.69
C VAL A 252 6.87 6.86 3.34
N SER A 253 6.46 6.55 2.11
CA SER A 253 5.10 6.83 1.62
C SER A 253 4.54 5.81 0.63
N GLY A 254 5.27 4.72 0.37
CA GLY A 254 4.90 3.73 -0.64
C GLY A 254 3.68 2.90 -0.24
N ILE A 255 3.00 2.30 -1.21
CA ILE A 255 2.05 1.21 -0.92
C ILE A 255 2.79 0.03 -0.29
N PHE A 256 4.02 -0.20 -0.73
CA PHE A 256 4.97 -1.08 -0.05
C PHE A 256 5.97 -0.25 0.74
N HIS A 257 6.02 -0.49 2.05
CA HIS A 257 7.07 0.02 2.91
C HIS A 257 8.42 -0.57 2.51
N VAL A 258 8.44 -1.89 2.29
CA VAL A 258 9.61 -2.64 1.87
C VAL A 258 9.19 -3.71 0.87
N TRP A 259 10.01 -3.92 -0.15
CA TRP A 259 9.90 -5.03 -1.11
C TRP A 259 11.30 -5.43 -1.60
N GLU A 260 11.89 -6.43 -0.95
CA GLU A 260 13.28 -6.85 -1.21
C GLU A 260 13.58 -8.25 -0.65
N GLU A 261 14.75 -8.80 -0.96
CA GLU A 261 15.26 -10.02 -0.31
C GLU A 261 15.68 -9.82 1.15
N GLY A 262 16.16 -8.62 1.50
CA GLY A 262 16.61 -8.27 2.85
C GLY A 262 17.63 -9.28 3.41
N SER A 263 17.41 -9.71 4.65
CA SER A 263 18.23 -10.71 5.35
C SER A 263 17.63 -12.13 5.32
N LEU A 264 16.74 -12.42 4.36
CA LEU A 264 16.07 -13.73 4.26
C LEU A 264 17.01 -14.85 3.80
N ASN A 265 16.64 -16.10 4.14
CA ASN A 265 17.36 -17.28 3.68
C ASN A 265 17.10 -17.52 2.19
N GLN A 266 18.13 -17.36 1.36
CA GLN A 266 18.01 -17.51 -0.10
C GLN A 266 18.19 -18.96 -0.59
N LEU A 267 18.24 -19.93 0.34
CA LEU A 267 18.40 -21.35 0.02
C LEU A 267 17.44 -22.20 0.87
N PRO A 268 16.90 -23.29 0.30
CA PRO A 268 17.07 -23.72 -1.09
C PRO A 268 16.21 -22.93 -2.09
N LEU A 269 15.30 -22.08 -1.63
CA LEU A 269 14.47 -21.23 -2.48
C LEU A 269 14.90 -19.77 -2.36
N ALA A 270 14.82 -19.04 -3.46
CA ALA A 270 14.89 -17.59 -3.42
C ALA A 270 13.69 -17.06 -2.62
N GLN A 271 13.92 -16.07 -1.78
CA GLN A 271 12.89 -15.47 -0.92
C GLN A 271 12.90 -13.97 -1.06
N CYS A 272 11.71 -13.38 -1.13
CA CYS A 272 11.49 -11.94 -1.13
C CYS A 272 10.39 -11.63 -0.14
N LEU A 273 10.58 -10.59 0.67
CA LEU A 273 9.51 -10.06 1.51
C LEU A 273 8.84 -8.87 0.85
N VAL A 274 7.59 -8.66 1.23
CA VAL A 274 6.87 -7.41 1.03
C VAL A 274 6.24 -7.02 2.36
N GLN A 275 6.16 -5.72 2.62
CA GLN A 275 5.39 -5.18 3.73
C GLN A 275 4.51 -4.03 3.22
N PRO A 276 3.20 -4.27 3.04
CA PRO A 276 2.30 -3.21 2.61
C PRO A 276 1.94 -2.23 3.73
N ALA A 277 1.60 -1.00 3.36
CA ALA A 277 0.95 -0.04 4.25
C ALA A 277 -0.50 -0.46 4.57
N ASP A 278 -1.04 -0.05 5.72
CA ASP A 278 -2.46 -0.23 6.07
C ASP A 278 -3.29 0.95 5.52
N PRO A 279 -4.08 0.75 4.45
CA PRO A 279 -4.89 1.81 3.84
C PRO A 279 -6.04 2.32 4.71
N LEU A 280 -6.38 1.61 5.79
CA LEU A 280 -7.44 2.03 6.71
C LEU A 280 -6.92 2.87 7.89
N SER A 281 -5.62 3.15 7.94
CA SER A 281 -5.02 4.01 8.96
C SER A 281 -5.60 5.42 8.91
N GLU A 282 -5.94 5.99 10.07
CA GLU A 282 -6.33 7.41 10.19
C GLU A 282 -5.15 8.38 9.98
N GLY A 283 -3.92 7.85 9.97
CA GLY A 283 -2.68 8.56 9.78
C GLY A 283 -1.89 8.73 11.10
N PRO A 284 -0.55 8.56 11.10
CA PRO A 284 0.28 8.11 9.98
C PRO A 284 -0.01 6.64 9.62
N ALA A 285 0.33 6.23 8.40
CA ALA A 285 0.07 4.88 7.90
C ALA A 285 0.75 3.83 8.77
N GLN A 286 -0.06 2.95 9.37
CA GLN A 286 0.46 1.73 9.99
C GLN A 286 0.91 0.76 8.91
N LEU A 287 1.70 -0.24 9.31
CA LEU A 287 2.19 -1.26 8.39
C LEU A 287 1.44 -2.57 8.63
N LEU A 288 1.04 -3.23 7.55
CA LEU A 288 0.50 -4.58 7.59
C LEU A 288 1.62 -5.59 7.93
N PRO A 289 1.27 -6.82 8.35
CA PRO A 289 2.25 -7.87 8.60
C PRO A 289 3.14 -8.11 7.38
N THR A 290 4.42 -8.38 7.63
CA THR A 290 5.37 -8.77 6.57
C THR A 290 4.97 -10.12 5.96
N ILE A 291 5.00 -10.19 4.64
CA ILE A 291 4.72 -11.40 3.87
C ILE A 291 6.01 -11.85 3.21
N ILE A 292 6.37 -13.13 3.37
CA ILE A 292 7.54 -13.72 2.72
C ILE A 292 7.05 -14.71 1.67
N CYS A 293 7.40 -14.45 0.42
CA CYS A 293 7.14 -15.36 -0.68
C CYS A 293 8.45 -16.01 -1.13
N SER A 294 8.33 -17.21 -1.73
CA SER A 294 9.46 -17.93 -2.28
C SER A 294 9.20 -18.37 -3.71
N GLY A 295 10.28 -18.58 -4.45
CA GLY A 295 10.24 -19.06 -5.82
C GLY A 295 11.48 -19.87 -6.17
N LEU A 296 11.46 -20.52 -7.32
CA LEU A 296 12.64 -21.21 -7.83
C LEU A 296 13.74 -20.20 -8.22
N THR A 297 13.33 -18.99 -8.62
CA THR A 297 14.23 -17.88 -8.98
C THR A 297 13.90 -16.62 -8.17
N HIS A 298 14.85 -15.69 -8.10
CA HIS A 298 14.62 -14.37 -7.49
C HIS A 298 13.52 -13.59 -8.19
N VAL A 299 13.41 -13.72 -9.51
CA VAL A 299 12.36 -13.05 -10.30
C VAL A 299 10.98 -13.55 -9.88
N GLU A 300 10.82 -14.86 -9.72
CA GLU A 300 9.58 -15.46 -9.21
C GLU A 300 9.29 -14.99 -7.77
N ALA A 301 10.25 -15.08 -6.86
CA ALA A 301 10.04 -14.68 -5.46
C ALA A 301 9.63 -13.19 -5.33
N ARG A 302 10.27 -12.31 -6.10
CA ARG A 302 9.93 -10.88 -6.17
C ARG A 302 8.53 -10.65 -6.73
N ARG A 303 8.18 -11.31 -7.84
CA ARG A 303 6.84 -11.16 -8.45
C ARG A 303 5.75 -11.67 -7.49
N GLU A 304 5.96 -12.84 -6.90
CA GLU A 304 5.01 -13.45 -5.97
C GLU A 304 4.80 -12.60 -4.71
N SER A 305 5.87 -12.02 -4.15
CA SER A 305 5.77 -11.11 -3.01
C SER A 305 5.07 -9.81 -3.39
N GLY A 306 5.38 -9.19 -4.52
CA GLY A 306 4.70 -7.97 -4.96
C GLY A 306 3.18 -8.19 -5.16
N LEU A 307 2.79 -9.28 -5.82
CA LEU A 307 1.37 -9.65 -5.97
C LEU A 307 0.69 -9.92 -4.62
N ALA A 308 1.35 -10.66 -3.72
CA ALA A 308 0.84 -10.89 -2.36
C ALA A 308 0.70 -9.59 -1.55
N GLY A 309 1.56 -8.61 -1.80
CA GLY A 309 1.46 -7.28 -1.21
C GLY A 309 0.21 -6.53 -1.66
N ILE A 310 -0.09 -6.54 -2.97
CA ILE A 310 -1.32 -5.96 -3.52
C ILE A 310 -2.55 -6.68 -2.97
N GLU A 311 -2.52 -8.01 -2.92
CA GLU A 311 -3.60 -8.84 -2.36
C GLU A 311 -3.89 -8.46 -0.91
N SER A 312 -2.85 -8.36 -0.07
CA SER A 312 -2.99 -8.02 1.34
C SER A 312 -3.47 -6.58 1.55
N TYR A 313 -2.91 -5.63 0.81
CA TYR A 313 -3.33 -4.22 0.83
C TYR A 313 -4.82 -4.08 0.46
N THR A 314 -5.24 -4.72 -0.63
CA THR A 314 -6.63 -4.65 -1.11
C THR A 314 -7.57 -5.43 -0.18
N ALA A 315 -7.14 -6.57 0.37
CA ALA A 315 -7.91 -7.35 1.32
C ALA A 315 -8.25 -6.52 2.57
N ARG A 316 -7.31 -5.68 3.01
CA ARG A 316 -7.52 -4.75 4.11
C ARG A 316 -8.64 -3.73 3.81
N MET A 317 -8.83 -3.33 2.55
CA MET A 317 -9.88 -2.39 2.14
C MET A 317 -11.26 -3.02 1.96
N THR A 318 -11.36 -4.36 1.89
CA THR A 318 -12.62 -5.10 1.66
C THR A 318 -13.81 -4.61 2.51
N PRO A 319 -13.68 -4.34 3.82
CA PRO A 319 -14.83 -3.89 4.63
C PRO A 319 -15.45 -2.57 4.15
N LEU A 320 -14.63 -1.67 3.58
CA LEU A 320 -15.07 -0.40 3.04
C LEU A 320 -15.73 -0.55 1.66
N LEU A 321 -15.21 -1.46 0.86
CA LEU A 321 -15.64 -1.67 -0.52
C LEU A 321 -16.90 -2.53 -0.64
N VAL A 322 -17.06 -3.49 0.28
CA VAL A 322 -18.14 -4.50 0.24
C VAL A 322 -19.39 -4.07 0.99
N SER A 323 -19.31 -3.05 1.85
CA SER A 323 -20.51 -2.45 2.46
C SER A 323 -21.52 -1.89 1.44
N GLU A 324 -21.06 -1.68 0.20
CA GLU A 324 -21.89 -1.25 -0.93
C GLU A 324 -22.58 -2.42 -1.67
N LEU A 325 -22.19 -3.67 -1.41
CA LEU A 325 -22.75 -4.85 -2.07
C LEU A 325 -23.97 -5.40 -1.30
N PRO A 326 -25.04 -5.83 -2.01
CA PRO A 326 -26.22 -6.40 -1.38
C PRO A 326 -25.97 -7.83 -0.89
N SER A 327 -25.28 -8.00 0.25
CA SER A 327 -25.33 -9.21 1.08
C SER A 327 -24.61 -9.03 2.41
N ASP A 328 -25.22 -9.53 3.48
CA ASP A 328 -24.63 -9.60 4.82
C ASP A 328 -23.33 -10.41 4.80
N GLN A 329 -22.26 -9.81 5.35
CA GLN A 329 -20.94 -10.35 5.67
C GLN A 329 -19.81 -10.14 4.63
N PRO A 330 -18.86 -9.22 4.92
CA PRO A 330 -17.64 -9.01 4.13
C PRO A 330 -16.57 -10.10 4.36
N GLU A 331 -16.80 -11.08 5.24
CA GLU A 331 -15.79 -12.02 5.75
C GLU A 331 -15.38 -13.15 4.78
N ASP A 332 -16.00 -13.24 3.60
CA ASP A 332 -15.80 -14.37 2.65
C ASP A 332 -15.15 -13.97 1.30
N ILE A 333 -14.67 -12.73 1.16
CA ILE A 333 -14.02 -12.28 -0.09
C ILE A 333 -12.52 -12.43 0.01
N HIS A 334 -11.95 -13.24 -0.88
CA HIS A 334 -10.52 -13.43 -1.03
C HIS A 334 -9.99 -12.65 -2.22
N ILE A 335 -8.90 -11.93 -2.03
CA ILE A 335 -8.29 -11.14 -3.11
C ILE A 335 -7.26 -11.98 -3.86
N GLY A 336 -7.34 -11.94 -5.19
CA GLY A 336 -6.27 -12.40 -6.08
C GLY A 336 -5.81 -11.27 -6.99
N ALA A 337 -4.48 -11.08 -7.08
CA ALA A 337 -3.85 -10.15 -8.00
C ALA A 337 -2.99 -10.90 -9.02
N GLY A 338 -3.04 -10.52 -10.29
CA GLY A 338 -2.30 -11.21 -11.34
C GLY A 338 -2.05 -10.35 -12.57
N GLY A 339 -1.07 -10.71 -13.39
CA GLY A 339 -0.84 -10.05 -14.69
C GLY A 339 -1.94 -10.39 -15.71
N THR A 340 -2.69 -11.45 -15.46
CA THR A 340 -3.82 -11.90 -16.29
C THR A 340 -5.07 -12.07 -15.43
N PHE A 341 -6.24 -12.05 -16.06
CA PHE A 341 -7.51 -12.32 -15.41
C PHE A 341 -7.54 -13.75 -14.86
N ALA A 342 -7.07 -14.74 -15.62
CA ALA A 342 -6.94 -16.12 -15.16
C ALA A 342 -6.03 -16.26 -13.93
N GLU A 343 -4.91 -15.54 -13.86
CA GLU A 343 -4.02 -15.56 -12.69
C GLU A 343 -4.67 -14.93 -11.47
N ALA A 344 -5.25 -13.73 -11.59
CA ALA A 344 -5.94 -13.07 -10.48
C ALA A 344 -7.09 -13.96 -9.95
N LEU A 345 -7.88 -14.54 -10.85
CA LEU A 345 -8.97 -15.45 -10.52
C LEU A 345 -8.45 -16.72 -9.81
N GLY A 346 -7.38 -17.32 -10.34
CA GLY A 346 -6.78 -18.54 -9.81
C GLY A 346 -6.17 -18.35 -8.43
N ARG A 347 -5.49 -17.22 -8.20
CA ARG A 347 -4.91 -16.88 -6.90
C ARG A 347 -5.97 -16.61 -5.84
N GLY A 348 -7.02 -15.86 -6.19
CA GLY A 348 -8.14 -15.64 -5.27
C GLY A 348 -8.92 -16.92 -4.96
N LEU A 349 -9.18 -17.78 -5.96
CA LEU A 349 -9.79 -19.09 -5.74
C LEU A 349 -8.90 -19.99 -4.86
N ARG A 350 -7.58 -20.01 -5.09
CA ARG A 350 -6.64 -20.74 -4.24
C ARG A 350 -6.73 -20.27 -2.79
N ALA A 351 -6.81 -18.97 -2.54
CA ALA A 351 -6.98 -18.42 -1.20
C ALA A 351 -8.29 -18.88 -0.54
N CYS A 352 -9.41 -18.92 -1.29
CA CYS A 352 -10.66 -19.51 -0.79
C CYS A 352 -10.47 -20.98 -0.38
N LEU A 353 -9.83 -21.78 -1.25
CA LEU A 353 -9.61 -23.20 -1.01
C LEU A 353 -8.65 -23.45 0.16
N ASP A 354 -7.61 -22.63 0.33
CA ASP A 354 -6.68 -22.71 1.46
C ASP A 354 -7.39 -22.39 2.78
N GLN A 355 -8.28 -21.39 2.81
CA GLN A 355 -9.10 -21.12 4.01
C GLN A 355 -10.04 -22.28 4.31
N GLU A 356 -10.76 -22.81 3.32
CA GLU A 356 -11.62 -23.98 3.47
C GLU A 356 -10.85 -25.21 3.97
N LEU A 357 -9.61 -25.42 3.48
CA LEU A 357 -8.72 -26.48 3.95
C LEU A 357 -8.31 -26.26 5.41
N GLY A 358 -7.99 -25.02 5.80
CA GLY A 358 -7.61 -24.65 7.17
C GLY A 358 -8.76 -24.74 8.17
N MET A 359 -10.00 -24.51 7.73
CA MET A 359 -11.21 -24.63 8.55
C MET A 359 -11.67 -26.07 8.74
N ARG A 360 -11.19 -27.01 7.92
CA ARG A 360 -11.49 -28.42 8.14
C ARG A 360 -11.00 -28.82 9.52
N PRO A 361 -11.88 -29.36 10.40
CA PRO A 361 -11.41 -30.01 11.59
C PRO A 361 -10.61 -31.21 11.11
N LEU A 362 -9.28 -31.06 11.09
CA LEU A 362 -8.35 -32.16 11.14
C LEU A 362 -8.72 -32.85 12.46
N HIS A 363 -9.64 -33.81 12.38
CA HIS A 363 -9.86 -34.74 13.48
C HIS A 363 -8.48 -35.27 13.86
N ASN A 364 -8.26 -35.70 15.10
CA ASN A 364 -6.94 -36.20 15.54
C ASN A 364 -6.33 -37.27 14.60
N GLU A 365 -7.11 -37.79 13.66
CA GLU A 365 -6.78 -38.76 12.62
C GLU A 365 -6.93 -38.16 11.20
N LEU A 366 -5.81 -37.93 10.51
CA LEU A 366 -5.76 -37.54 9.10
C LEU A 366 -5.77 -38.80 8.22
N VAL A 367 -6.77 -38.97 7.36
CA VAL A 367 -6.87 -40.13 6.44
C VAL A 367 -6.09 -39.85 5.16
N LEU A 368 -5.02 -40.64 4.93
CA LEU A 368 -4.10 -40.45 3.82
C LEU A 368 -3.95 -41.69 2.95
N THR A 369 -3.79 -41.46 1.66
CA THR A 369 -3.44 -42.48 0.66
C THR A 369 -2.02 -42.24 0.18
N ARG A 370 -1.11 -43.23 0.34
CA ARG A 370 0.26 -43.09 -0.16
C ARG A 370 0.28 -42.93 -1.68
N MET A 371 1.08 -41.99 -2.14
CA MET A 371 1.28 -41.68 -3.55
C MET A 371 2.72 -41.97 -3.94
N GLU A 372 2.90 -42.84 -4.94
CA GLU A 372 4.20 -43.07 -5.57
C GLU A 372 4.25 -42.34 -6.93
N CYS A 373 5.02 -41.26 -6.97
CA CYS A 373 5.28 -40.50 -8.19
C CYS A 373 6.32 -41.25 -9.04
N THR A 374 5.90 -41.89 -10.12
CA THR A 374 6.83 -42.60 -11.02
C THR A 374 7.57 -41.65 -11.96
N GLN A 375 6.94 -40.53 -12.30
CA GLN A 375 7.50 -39.52 -13.18
C GLN A 375 7.00 -38.15 -12.74
N ILE A 376 7.93 -37.24 -12.49
CA ILE A 376 7.63 -35.83 -12.23
C ILE A 376 8.24 -35.07 -13.39
N GLU A 377 7.44 -34.38 -14.19
CA GLU A 377 7.87 -33.54 -15.32
C GLU A 377 7.96 -32.07 -14.90
N ASP A 378 7.19 -31.67 -13.89
CA ASP A 378 7.21 -30.33 -13.34
C ASP A 378 8.56 -30.01 -12.68
N VAL A 379 9.30 -29.07 -13.26
CA VAL A 379 10.65 -28.68 -12.82
C VAL A 379 10.67 -28.19 -11.37
N ARG A 380 9.62 -27.47 -10.93
CA ARG A 380 9.52 -26.96 -9.56
C ARG A 380 9.31 -28.10 -8.57
N CYS A 381 8.37 -29.00 -8.83
CA CYS A 381 8.18 -30.19 -8.00
C CYS A 381 9.45 -31.05 -7.89
N GLN A 382 10.15 -31.29 -9.02
CA GLN A 382 11.42 -32.02 -9.02
C GLN A 382 12.45 -31.35 -8.11
N TYR A 383 12.68 -30.05 -8.30
CA TYR A 383 13.66 -29.30 -7.52
C TYR A 383 13.30 -29.29 -6.04
N TYR A 384 12.04 -29.04 -5.69
CA TYR A 384 11.62 -28.98 -4.29
C TYR A 384 11.76 -30.34 -3.59
N LEU A 385 11.35 -31.41 -4.26
CA LEU A 385 11.49 -32.77 -3.75
C LEU A 385 12.96 -33.14 -3.52
N GLN A 386 13.84 -32.78 -4.47
CA GLN A 386 15.28 -33.02 -4.35
C GLN A 386 15.89 -32.22 -3.19
N ALA A 387 15.52 -30.94 -3.05
CA ALA A 387 16.01 -30.09 -1.97
C ALA A 387 15.60 -30.64 -0.59
N ILE A 388 14.33 -31.04 -0.42
CA ILE A 388 13.87 -31.71 0.80
C ILE A 388 14.66 -32.98 1.07
N SER A 389 14.83 -33.82 0.04
CA SER A 389 15.54 -35.09 0.17
C SER A 389 16.99 -34.93 0.65
N ILE A 390 17.66 -33.86 0.22
CA ILE A 390 19.02 -33.53 0.63
C ILE A 390 19.06 -33.02 2.08
N LEU A 391 18.08 -32.18 2.47
CA LEU A 391 18.08 -31.51 3.78
C LEU A 391 17.57 -32.42 4.90
N GLU A 392 16.56 -33.24 4.65
CA GLU A 392 15.79 -33.96 5.68
C GLU A 392 15.57 -35.44 5.38
N GLY A 393 16.09 -35.94 4.24
CA GLY A 393 15.84 -37.30 3.76
C GLY A 393 14.57 -37.40 2.93
N GLU A 394 14.32 -38.60 2.38
CA GLU A 394 13.22 -38.85 1.44
C GLU A 394 11.85 -38.56 2.09
N PRO A 395 11.08 -37.57 1.60
CA PRO A 395 9.80 -37.22 2.19
C PRO A 395 8.70 -38.21 1.80
N VAL A 396 7.70 -38.35 2.67
CA VAL A 396 6.51 -39.17 2.35
C VAL A 396 5.47 -38.31 1.69
N ILE A 397 5.04 -38.69 0.49
CA ILE A 397 4.00 -38.00 -0.27
C ILE A 397 2.69 -38.79 -0.21
N ALA A 398 1.59 -38.09 0.07
CA ALA A 398 0.27 -38.70 0.17
C ALA A 398 -0.82 -37.77 -0.37
N VAL A 399 -1.96 -38.37 -0.72
CA VAL A 399 -3.18 -37.67 -1.13
C VAL A 399 -4.22 -37.81 -0.02
N GLY A 400 -4.82 -36.68 0.35
CA GLY A 400 -5.91 -36.60 1.31
C GLY A 400 -7.28 -36.61 0.64
N GLU A 401 -8.33 -36.40 1.43
CA GLU A 401 -9.68 -36.21 0.89
C GLU A 401 -9.77 -34.92 0.07
N SER A 402 -10.30 -35.03 -1.15
CA SER A 402 -10.51 -33.89 -2.04
C SER A 402 -11.34 -32.79 -1.38
N LEU A 403 -11.03 -31.54 -1.71
CA LEU A 403 -11.76 -30.36 -1.24
C LEU A 403 -12.55 -29.76 -2.39
N LEU A 404 -13.89 -29.85 -2.33
CA LEU A 404 -14.79 -29.34 -3.38
C LEU A 404 -14.44 -29.90 -4.78
N GLY A 405 -13.98 -31.16 -4.83
CA GLY A 405 -13.52 -31.82 -6.07
C GLY A 405 -12.04 -31.60 -6.39
N PHE A 406 -11.37 -30.67 -5.73
CA PHE A 406 -9.96 -30.38 -5.94
C PHE A 406 -9.03 -31.33 -5.16
N PRO A 407 -7.90 -31.76 -5.74
CA PRO A 407 -6.93 -32.60 -5.06
C PRO A 407 -6.27 -31.89 -3.87
N VAL A 408 -6.08 -32.63 -2.79
CA VAL A 408 -5.30 -32.21 -1.61
C VAL A 408 -4.13 -33.15 -1.46
N VAL A 409 -2.92 -32.60 -1.49
CA VAL A 409 -1.67 -33.35 -1.32
C VAL A 409 -1.06 -33.00 0.03
N TRP A 410 -0.37 -33.98 0.61
CA TRP A 410 0.31 -33.89 1.87
C TRP A 410 1.74 -34.40 1.73
N VAL A 411 2.70 -33.63 2.24
CA VAL A 411 4.12 -33.98 2.27
C VAL A 411 4.57 -34.06 3.73
N CYS A 412 5.13 -35.20 4.13
CA CYS A 412 5.77 -35.36 5.44
C CYS A 412 7.27 -35.16 5.30
N SER A 413 7.80 -34.18 6.01
CA SER A 413 9.23 -33.84 6.03
C SER A 413 9.65 -33.39 7.42
N GLY A 414 10.77 -33.89 7.93
CA GLY A 414 11.27 -33.52 9.26
C GLY A 414 10.30 -33.86 10.41
N GLY A 415 9.43 -34.86 10.22
CA GLY A 415 8.41 -35.28 11.20
C GLY A 415 7.14 -34.41 11.21
N ALA A 416 7.01 -33.46 10.29
CA ALA A 416 5.87 -32.55 10.17
C ALA A 416 5.12 -32.77 8.85
N TRP A 417 3.80 -32.54 8.85
CA TRP A 417 2.93 -32.68 7.69
C TRP A 417 2.55 -31.31 7.12
N TYR A 418 2.75 -31.15 5.81
CA TYR A 418 2.47 -29.94 5.07
C TYR A 418 1.44 -30.25 3.99
N GLY A 419 0.28 -29.60 4.06
CA GLY A 419 -0.85 -29.83 3.16
C GLY A 419 -1.12 -28.65 2.26
N SER A 420 -1.49 -28.93 1.01
CA SER A 420 -1.96 -27.92 0.07
C SER A 420 -3.05 -28.49 -0.83
N VAL A 421 -4.03 -27.65 -1.13
CA VAL A 421 -5.00 -27.86 -2.19
C VAL A 421 -4.49 -27.21 -3.48
N GLY A 422 -4.88 -27.76 -4.63
CA GLY A 422 -4.55 -27.19 -5.94
C GLY A 422 -5.64 -27.50 -6.96
N LEU A 423 -5.69 -26.72 -8.05
CA LEU A 423 -6.66 -26.95 -9.13
C LEU A 423 -6.41 -28.28 -9.85
N ASP A 424 -5.18 -28.77 -9.79
CA ASP A 424 -4.75 -30.08 -10.22
C ASP A 424 -3.73 -30.68 -9.21
N LEU A 425 -3.34 -31.92 -9.46
CA LEU A 425 -2.44 -32.66 -8.60
C LEU A 425 -1.02 -32.08 -8.58
N THR A 426 -0.55 -31.50 -9.68
CA THR A 426 0.76 -30.85 -9.77
C THR A 426 0.81 -29.62 -8.88
N LEU A 427 -0.21 -28.75 -8.93
CA LEU A 427 -0.27 -27.56 -8.09
C LEU A 427 -0.41 -27.88 -6.61
N ALA A 428 -1.24 -28.88 -6.27
CA ALA A 428 -1.38 -29.36 -4.89
C ALA A 428 -0.04 -29.91 -4.35
N LEU A 429 0.68 -30.70 -5.16
CA LEU A 429 2.00 -31.21 -4.79
C LEU A 429 3.03 -30.09 -4.67
N ARG A 430 3.10 -29.17 -5.64
CA ARG A 430 4.04 -28.05 -5.67
C ARG A 430 3.87 -27.18 -4.41
N GLY A 431 2.63 -26.82 -4.06
CA GLY A 431 2.31 -26.05 -2.86
C GLY A 431 2.73 -26.78 -1.58
N SER A 432 2.44 -28.07 -1.47
CA SER A 432 2.82 -28.88 -0.30
C SER A 432 4.34 -28.99 -0.11
N LEU A 433 5.08 -29.21 -1.21
CA LEU A 433 6.54 -29.24 -1.20
C LEU A 433 7.13 -27.87 -0.84
N GLN A 434 6.56 -26.78 -1.36
CA GLN A 434 7.01 -25.43 -1.05
C GLN A 434 6.79 -25.09 0.44
N LYS A 435 5.61 -25.39 1.00
CA LYS A 435 5.34 -25.23 2.44
C LYS A 435 6.31 -26.05 3.29
N ALA A 436 6.62 -27.29 2.87
CA ALA A 436 7.57 -28.16 3.56
C ALA A 436 9.02 -27.63 3.55
N LEU A 437 9.45 -26.99 2.47
CA LEU A 437 10.75 -26.33 2.37
C LEU A 437 10.83 -25.05 3.20
N MET A 438 9.76 -24.26 3.17
CA MET A 438 9.67 -22.98 3.88
C MET A 438 9.35 -23.15 5.37
N LYS A 439 8.96 -24.36 5.79
CA LYS A 439 8.48 -24.65 7.15
C LYS A 439 7.30 -23.78 7.57
N THR A 440 6.45 -23.43 6.62
CA THR A 440 5.24 -22.64 6.83
C THR A 440 4.02 -23.55 6.99
N GLU A 441 3.10 -23.16 7.89
CA GLU A 441 1.77 -23.80 8.03
C GLU A 441 1.80 -25.33 8.20
N CYS A 442 2.58 -25.82 9.17
CA CYS A 442 2.53 -27.24 9.56
C CYS A 442 1.17 -27.58 10.16
N ALA A 443 0.54 -28.64 9.67
CA ALA A 443 -0.69 -29.14 10.26
C ALA A 443 -0.39 -29.82 11.62
N PRO A 444 -1.15 -29.51 12.69
CA PRO A 444 -1.03 -30.18 13.98
C PRO A 444 -1.68 -31.57 13.92
N VAL A 445 -1.04 -32.51 13.21
CA VAL A 445 -1.56 -33.86 13.02
C VAL A 445 -1.14 -34.76 14.18
N SER A 446 -2.11 -35.16 15.00
CA SER A 446 -1.87 -36.07 16.14
C SER A 446 -1.64 -37.52 15.70
N SER A 447 -2.32 -37.98 14.64
CA SER A 447 -2.17 -39.31 14.06
C SER A 447 -2.61 -39.36 12.59
N VAL A 448 -2.04 -40.29 11.83
CA VAL A 448 -2.34 -40.52 10.41
C VAL A 448 -2.93 -41.91 10.25
N ILE A 449 -4.10 -42.00 9.60
CA ILE A 449 -4.71 -43.26 9.17
C ILE A 449 -4.35 -43.49 7.71
N TRP A 450 -3.66 -44.60 7.45
CA TRP A 450 -3.33 -44.99 6.08
C TRP A 450 -4.48 -45.77 5.44
N ASN A 451 -4.92 -45.32 4.28
CA ASN A 451 -5.85 -46.06 3.44
C ASN A 451 -5.10 -47.11 2.60
N ASP A 452 -4.64 -48.17 3.27
CA ASP A 452 -3.82 -49.22 2.65
C ASP A 452 -4.55 -50.00 1.54
N HIS A 453 -5.89 -49.87 1.44
CA HIS A 453 -6.70 -50.49 0.40
C HIS A 453 -6.64 -49.77 -0.95
N LYS A 454 -6.16 -48.52 -0.99
CA LYS A 454 -6.00 -47.72 -2.21
C LYS A 454 -4.57 -47.20 -2.23
N LYS A 455 -3.62 -47.92 -2.83
CA LYS A 455 -2.29 -47.34 -3.11
C LYS A 455 -2.33 -46.69 -4.49
N LEU A 456 -2.08 -45.38 -4.57
CA LEU A 456 -1.94 -44.68 -5.85
C LEU A 456 -0.52 -44.95 -6.37
N GLN A 457 -0.39 -46.02 -7.15
CA GLN A 457 0.85 -46.37 -7.84
C GLN A 457 0.89 -45.70 -9.21
N SER A 458 2.09 -45.32 -9.64
CA SER A 458 2.36 -44.81 -10.99
C SER A 458 1.68 -43.48 -11.33
N VAL A 459 1.75 -42.52 -10.41
CA VAL A 459 1.28 -41.16 -10.67
C VAL A 459 2.31 -40.39 -11.49
N ILE A 460 1.84 -39.76 -12.57
CA ILE A 460 2.63 -38.82 -13.38
C ILE A 460 2.24 -37.41 -12.95
N ILE A 461 3.25 -36.58 -12.64
CA ILE A 461 3.08 -35.16 -12.32
C ILE A 461 3.50 -34.35 -13.56
N PRO A 462 2.56 -33.92 -14.42
CA PRO A 462 2.89 -33.21 -15.65
C PRO A 462 3.45 -31.81 -15.39
N SER A 463 4.16 -31.26 -16.37
CA SER A 463 4.59 -29.85 -16.35
C SER A 463 3.38 -28.92 -16.36
N ASN A 464 3.33 -27.97 -15.42
CA ASN A 464 2.21 -27.04 -15.25
C ASN A 464 2.68 -25.58 -15.38
N TYR A 465 3.25 -25.23 -16.53
CA TYR A 465 3.75 -23.90 -16.85
C TYR A 465 3.18 -23.39 -18.19
N PRO A 466 2.61 -22.16 -18.24
CA PRO A 466 2.37 -21.24 -17.12
C PRO A 466 1.39 -21.81 -16.09
N THR A 467 1.55 -21.44 -14.81
CA THR A 467 0.77 -21.98 -13.67
C THR A 467 -0.72 -21.65 -13.78
N TRP A 468 -1.05 -20.52 -14.39
CA TRP A 468 -2.40 -20.00 -14.49
C TRP A 468 -2.73 -19.75 -15.96
N ASN A 469 -3.68 -20.49 -16.50
CA ASN A 469 -4.19 -20.28 -17.85
C ASN A 469 -5.72 -20.38 -17.87
N ALA A 470 -6.34 -19.75 -18.86
CA ALA A 470 -7.78 -19.72 -18.97
C ALA A 470 -8.44 -21.11 -19.08
N PRO A 471 -7.90 -22.09 -19.84
CA PRO A 471 -8.48 -23.43 -19.92
C PRO A 471 -8.58 -24.13 -18.56
N TRP A 472 -7.55 -24.06 -17.71
CA TRP A 472 -7.59 -24.66 -16.37
C TRP A 472 -8.55 -23.92 -15.46
N MET A 473 -8.65 -22.60 -15.55
CA MET A 473 -9.62 -21.84 -14.78
C MET A 473 -11.06 -22.18 -15.17
N LEU A 474 -11.36 -22.36 -16.46
CA LEU A 474 -12.66 -22.85 -16.91
C LEU A 474 -12.97 -24.25 -16.36
N SER A 475 -11.97 -25.14 -16.35
CA SER A 475 -12.11 -26.48 -15.74
C SER A 475 -12.38 -26.40 -14.22
N ALA A 476 -11.71 -25.49 -13.52
CA ALA A 476 -11.92 -25.27 -12.09
C ALA A 476 -13.34 -24.74 -11.80
N VAL A 477 -13.83 -23.80 -12.61
CA VAL A 477 -15.22 -23.30 -12.52
C VAL A 477 -16.22 -24.42 -12.76
N GLN A 478 -15.98 -25.30 -13.74
CA GLN A 478 -16.84 -26.47 -13.97
C GLN A 478 -16.81 -27.46 -12.80
N THR A 479 -15.64 -27.66 -12.18
CA THR A 479 -15.48 -28.52 -10.99
C THR A 479 -16.32 -27.98 -9.82
N LEU A 480 -16.26 -26.67 -9.57
CA LEU A 480 -17.09 -26.02 -8.53
C LEU A 480 -18.59 -26.25 -8.79
N LYS A 481 -19.06 -26.06 -10.03
CA LYS A 481 -20.47 -26.29 -10.39
C LYS A 481 -20.91 -27.74 -10.15
N GLN A 482 -20.06 -28.72 -10.47
CA GLN A 482 -20.33 -30.13 -10.20
C GLN A 482 -20.45 -30.44 -8.70
N HIS A 483 -19.85 -29.60 -7.86
CA HIS A 483 -19.90 -29.66 -6.40
C HIS A 483 -20.87 -28.65 -5.78
N HIS A 484 -21.84 -28.15 -6.56
CA HIS A 484 -22.89 -27.19 -6.13
C HIS A 484 -22.35 -25.87 -5.58
N LYS A 485 -21.14 -25.48 -6.00
CA LYS A 485 -20.54 -24.20 -5.68
C LYS A 485 -20.54 -23.29 -6.90
N ARG A 486 -20.83 -22.02 -6.70
CA ARG A 486 -20.68 -20.95 -7.69
C ARG A 486 -19.60 -19.96 -7.27
N LEU A 487 -18.85 -19.47 -8.25
CA LEU A 487 -17.83 -18.44 -8.07
C LEU A 487 -18.44 -17.08 -8.36
N GLU A 488 -18.41 -16.17 -7.38
CA GLU A 488 -18.73 -14.76 -7.58
C GLU A 488 -17.43 -13.96 -7.64
N VAL A 489 -17.33 -13.08 -8.64
CA VAL A 489 -16.09 -12.35 -8.94
C VAL A 489 -16.36 -10.86 -9.03
N VAL A 490 -15.58 -10.11 -8.29
CA VAL A 490 -15.72 -8.67 -8.13
C VAL A 490 -14.44 -7.99 -8.63
N ASP A 491 -14.54 -6.90 -9.38
CA ASP A 491 -13.37 -6.06 -9.70
C ASP A 491 -13.04 -5.18 -8.50
N MET A 492 -11.82 -5.35 -7.96
CA MET A 492 -11.36 -4.71 -6.73
C MET A 492 -10.31 -3.62 -6.98
N ARG A 493 -10.14 -3.15 -8.22
CA ARG A 493 -9.28 -2.00 -8.56
C ARG A 493 -9.94 -0.68 -8.16
N CYS A 494 -9.99 -0.45 -6.85
CA CYS A 494 -10.70 0.65 -6.19
C CYS A 494 -9.91 1.97 -6.15
N GLU A 495 -8.62 1.94 -6.43
CA GLU A 495 -7.74 3.11 -6.46
C GLU A 495 -7.12 3.29 -7.86
N SER A 496 -6.73 4.52 -8.19
CA SER A 496 -6.15 4.87 -9.50
C SER A 496 -4.93 4.03 -9.84
N PHE A 497 -4.00 3.87 -8.89
CA PHE A 497 -2.79 3.08 -9.11
C PHE A 497 -3.10 1.60 -9.41
N LEU A 498 -4.19 1.03 -8.88
CA LEU A 498 -4.57 -0.35 -9.19
C LEU A 498 -5.14 -0.50 -10.61
N ARG A 499 -5.64 0.58 -11.21
CA ARG A 499 -6.16 0.59 -12.59
C ARG A 499 -5.10 0.90 -13.63
N GLU A 500 -4.16 1.76 -13.28
CA GLU A 500 -3.04 2.15 -14.14
C GLU A 500 -1.94 1.07 -14.19
N GLY A 501 -1.87 0.24 -13.16
CA GLY A 501 -0.91 -0.86 -13.09
C GLY A 501 -1.21 -2.02 -14.05
N PRO A 502 -0.20 -2.85 -14.36
CA PRO A 502 -0.32 -3.96 -15.32
C PRO A 502 -1.04 -5.19 -14.72
N PHE A 503 -1.84 -5.02 -13.68
CA PHE A 503 -2.41 -6.12 -12.91
C PHE A 503 -3.94 -6.05 -12.84
N GLU A 504 -4.55 -7.22 -12.93
CA GLU A 504 -5.93 -7.44 -12.52
C GLU A 504 -5.96 -7.70 -11.01
N VAL A 505 -6.94 -7.12 -10.31
CA VAL A 505 -7.16 -7.35 -8.87
C VAL A 505 -8.63 -7.70 -8.67
N LEU A 506 -8.89 -8.93 -8.25
CA LEU A 506 -10.22 -9.52 -8.19
C LEU A 506 -10.54 -9.97 -6.77
N GLY A 507 -11.77 -9.73 -6.35
CA GLY A 507 -12.37 -10.28 -5.13
C GLY A 507 -13.18 -11.51 -5.47
N ILE A 508 -12.86 -12.62 -4.83
CA ILE A 508 -13.41 -13.95 -5.12
C ILE A 508 -14.21 -14.44 -3.92
N ARG A 509 -15.43 -14.92 -4.18
CA ARG A 509 -16.29 -15.53 -3.16
C ARG A 509 -16.90 -16.83 -3.67
N LEU A 510 -16.90 -17.86 -2.84
CA LEU A 510 -17.61 -19.11 -3.09
C LEU A 510 -19.00 -19.05 -2.47
N ARG A 511 -20.03 -19.39 -3.23
CA ARG A 511 -21.41 -19.53 -2.73
C ARG A 511 -21.99 -20.89 -3.08
N GLU A 512 -22.98 -21.33 -2.31
CA GLU A 512 -23.82 -22.45 -2.72
C GLU A 512 -24.65 -22.05 -3.95
N GLU A 513 -24.88 -23.01 -4.85
CA GLU A 513 -25.92 -22.85 -5.86
C GLU A 513 -27.29 -22.92 -5.19
N GLU A 514 -28.08 -21.84 -5.27
CA GLU A 514 -29.48 -21.88 -4.89
C GLU A 514 -30.19 -22.94 -5.74
N SER A 515 -30.69 -23.99 -5.08
CA SER A 515 -31.53 -24.97 -5.73
C SER A 515 -32.82 -24.28 -6.16
N LEU A 516 -32.95 -24.00 -7.46
CA LEU A 516 -34.16 -23.46 -8.08
C LEU A 516 -35.36 -24.40 -7.93
#